data_AF-A0AAD4BHE8-F1
#
_entry.id   AF-A0AAD4BHE8-F1
#
_cell.length_a   1.000
_cell.length_b   1.000
_cell.length_c   1.000
_cell.angle_alpha   90.00
_cell.angle_beta   90.00
_cell.angle_gamma   90.00
#
_symmetry.space_group_name_H-M   'P 1'
#
loop_
_entity.id
_entity.type
_entity.pdbx_description
1 polymer ?
#
loop_
_entity_poly.entity_id
_entity_poly.type
_entity_poly.pdbx_seq_one_letter_code
_entity_poly.pdbx_strand_id
1 'polypeptide(L)'
;NLYYPFTSLDDWEITNFLLKSRLSMKLINKFLSLRIVKQMTLSFQTAKDLHAWAELLPSGPRWKFEVIPTTHPTKQPIHLYYN
;
A
#
# COMPACT_ATOMS: atom_id res chain seq x y z
N ASN A 1 -9.28 -2.38 12.57
CA ASN A 1 -7.84 -2.66 12.50
C ASN A 1 -7.20 -1.54 11.69
N LEU A 2 -6.26 -0.76 12.27
CA LEU A 2 -5.62 0.37 11.59
C LEU A 2 -4.89 -0.06 10.30
N TYR A 3 -4.45 -1.33 10.27
CA TYR A 3 -3.72 -1.92 9.16
C TYR A 3 -4.61 -2.81 8.29
N TYR A 4 -5.94 -2.77 8.40
CA TYR A 4 -6.80 -3.58 7.54
C TYR A 4 -6.44 -3.37 6.04
N PRO A 5 -6.29 -4.45 5.25
CA PRO A 5 -6.61 -5.85 5.55
C PRO A 5 -5.54 -6.67 6.29
N PHE A 6 -4.37 -6.10 6.58
CA PHE A 6 -3.21 -6.76 7.19
C PHE A 6 -3.41 -7.03 8.68
N THR A 7 -2.76 -8.08 9.20
CA THR A 7 -2.88 -8.50 10.60
C THR A 7 -2.12 -7.59 11.56
N SER A 8 -1.03 -6.98 11.12
CA SER A 8 -0.16 -6.09 11.90
C SER A 8 0.61 -5.10 11.01
N LEU A 9 1.37 -4.20 11.64
CA LEU A 9 2.33 -3.33 10.93
C LEU A 9 3.41 -4.16 10.23
N ASP A 10 3.93 -5.20 10.87
CA ASP A 10 4.97 -6.07 10.31
C ASP A 10 4.48 -6.78 9.03
N ASP A 11 3.23 -7.26 9.07
CA ASP A 11 2.56 -7.88 7.91
C ASP A 11 2.41 -6.87 6.75
N TRP A 12 2.01 -5.64 7.06
CA TRP A 12 1.94 -4.56 6.06
C TRP A 12 3.32 -4.22 5.48
N GLU A 13 4.36 -4.13 6.31
CA GLU A 13 5.72 -3.79 5.87
C GLU A 13 6.26 -4.83 4.88
N ILE A 14 6.13 -6.11 5.21
CA ILE A 14 6.53 -7.23 4.34
C ILE A 14 5.73 -7.20 3.04
N THR A 15 4.41 -7.00 3.12
CA THR A 15 3.53 -6.90 1.96
C THR A 15 4.00 -5.78 1.02
N ASN A 16 4.19 -4.57 1.55
CA ASN A 16 4.57 -3.39 0.80
C ASN A 16 5.97 -3.55 0.17
N PHE A 17 6.91 -4.18 0.86
CA PHE A 17 8.22 -4.52 0.30
C PHE A 17 8.09 -5.50 -0.87
N LEU A 18 7.36 -6.61 -0.70
CA LEU A 18 7.20 -7.63 -1.73
C LEU A 18 6.53 -7.08 -2.99
N LEU A 19 5.48 -6.26 -2.84
CA LEU A 19 4.80 -5.62 -3.97
C LEU A 19 5.73 -4.69 -4.77
N LYS A 20 6.69 -4.04 -4.12
CA LYS A 20 7.64 -3.11 -4.76
C LYS A 20 8.92 -3.76 -5.27
N SER A 21 9.24 -4.96 -4.80
CA SER A 21 10.50 -5.67 -5.05
C SER A 21 10.71 -6.18 -6.49
N ARG A 22 9.69 -6.06 -7.36
CA ARG A 22 9.68 -6.62 -8.74
C ARG A 22 10.00 -8.12 -8.81
N LEU A 23 9.86 -8.84 -7.71
CA LEU A 23 10.02 -10.29 -7.67
C LEU A 23 8.91 -10.97 -8.48
N SER A 24 9.26 -12.06 -9.18
CA SER A 24 8.24 -12.88 -9.83
C SER A 24 7.38 -13.61 -8.79
N MET A 25 6.13 -13.95 -9.14
CA MET A 25 5.24 -14.73 -8.26
C MET A 25 5.90 -16.02 -7.76
N LYS A 26 6.75 -16.66 -8.59
CA LYS A 26 7.51 -17.87 -8.21
C LYS A 26 8.54 -17.57 -7.11
N LEU A 27 9.26 -16.46 -7.20
CA LEU A 27 10.23 -16.06 -6.18
C LEU A 27 9.55 -15.62 -4.88
N ILE A 28 8.40 -14.94 -4.97
CA ILE A 28 7.59 -14.61 -3.80
C ILE A 28 7.11 -15.89 -3.11
N ASN A 29 6.57 -16.87 -3.84
CA ASN A 29 6.19 -18.16 -3.26
C ASN A 29 7.38 -18.90 -2.63
N LYS A 30 8.58 -18.80 -3.23
CA LYS A 30 9.81 -19.36 -2.64
C LYS A 30 10.21 -18.65 -1.35
N PHE A 31 10.03 -17.33 -1.26
CA PHE A 31 10.24 -16.57 -0.04
C PHE A 31 9.22 -16.98 1.04
N LEU A 32 7.94 -17.05 0.70
CA LEU A 32 6.87 -17.47 1.62
C LEU A 32 7.00 -18.92 2.09
N SER A 33 7.70 -19.77 1.34
CA SER A 33 7.95 -21.15 1.75
C SER A 33 9.09 -21.31 2.77
N LEU A 34 9.88 -20.26 3.01
CA LEU A 34 10.95 -20.29 4.02
C LEU A 34 10.37 -20.54 5.41
N ARG A 35 11.01 -21.43 6.17
CA ARG A 35 10.51 -21.86 7.50
C ARG A 35 10.26 -20.68 8.45
N ILE A 36 11.16 -19.70 8.47
CA ILE A 36 11.02 -18.51 9.31
C ILE A 36 9.84 -17.64 8.89
N VAL A 37 9.59 -17.53 7.58
CA VAL A 37 8.48 -16.74 7.04
C VAL A 37 7.14 -17.43 7.32
N LYS A 38 7.08 -18.76 7.25
CA LYS A 38 5.89 -19.54 7.63
C LYS A 38 5.52 -19.42 9.12
N GLN A 39 6.47 -19.04 9.98
CA GLN A 39 6.21 -18.79 11.40
C GLN A 39 5.62 -17.40 11.65
N MET A 40 5.73 -16.47 10.68
CA MET A 40 5.13 -15.15 10.75
C MET A 40 3.62 -15.25 10.50
N THR A 41 2.83 -14.46 11.23
CA THR A 41 1.37 -14.39 11.07
C THR A 41 0.98 -13.44 9.93
N LEU A 42 1.41 -13.76 8.70
CA LEU A 42 1.08 -12.98 7.52
C LEU A 42 -0.40 -13.15 7.12
N SER A 43 -1.03 -12.10 6.59
CA SER A 43 -2.40 -12.12 6.06
C SER A 43 -2.57 -12.92 4.76
N PHE A 44 -1.49 -13.48 4.22
CA PHE A 44 -1.45 -14.19 2.95
C PHE A 44 -0.48 -15.37 3.01
N GLN A 45 -0.72 -16.39 2.19
CA GLN A 45 0.11 -17.60 2.14
C GLN A 45 0.78 -17.78 0.78
N THR A 46 0.27 -17.11 -0.25
CA THR A 46 0.79 -17.18 -1.61
C THR A 46 0.97 -15.81 -2.24
N ALA A 47 1.78 -15.76 -3.29
CA ALA A 47 1.91 -14.58 -4.15
C ALA A 47 0.57 -14.19 -4.80
N LYS A 48 -0.33 -15.15 -5.03
CA LYS A 48 -1.66 -14.88 -5.57
C LYS A 48 -2.52 -14.13 -4.56
N ASP A 49 -2.51 -14.57 -3.31
CA ASP A 49 -3.24 -13.91 -2.22
C ASP A 49 -2.71 -12.49 -2.00
N LEU A 50 -1.38 -12.32 -2.04
CA LEU A 50 -0.73 -11.00 -1.97
C LEU A 50 -1.23 -10.05 -3.06
N HIS A 51 -1.34 -10.52 -4.30
CA HIS A 51 -1.88 -9.73 -5.41
C HIS A 51 -3.36 -9.42 -5.25
N ALA A 52 -4.17 -10.38 -4.80
CA ALA A 52 -5.58 -10.17 -4.52
C ALA A 52 -5.78 -9.09 -3.43
N TRP A 53 -4.91 -9.04 -2.42
CA TRP A 53 -4.92 -7.96 -1.44
C TRP A 53 -4.57 -6.62 -2.06
N ALA A 54 -3.56 -6.55 -2.92
CA ALA A 54 -3.18 -5.33 -3.62
C ALA A 54 -4.32 -4.79 -4.50
N GLU A 55 -5.11 -5.67 -5.11
CA GLU A 55 -6.30 -5.30 -5.88
C GLU A 55 -7.47 -4.83 -5.00
N LEU A 56 -7.60 -5.37 -3.78
CA LEU A 56 -8.63 -4.96 -2.82
C LEU A 56 -8.34 -3.60 -2.18
N LEU A 57 -7.06 -3.20 -2.13
CA LEU A 57 -6.71 -1.90 -1.56
C LEU A 57 -7.44 -0.79 -2.32
N PRO A 58 -8.15 0.11 -1.61
CA PRO A 58 -8.76 1.24 -2.26
C PRO A 58 -7.67 1.99 -3.01
N SER A 59 -7.99 2.45 -4.22
CA SER A 59 -7.13 3.42 -4.89
C SER A 59 -6.83 4.53 -3.89
N GLY A 60 -5.54 4.88 -3.74
CA GLY A 60 -5.14 5.93 -2.81
C GLY A 60 -6.00 7.18 -2.99
N PRO A 61 -6.15 8.01 -1.95
CA PRO A 61 -7.02 9.19 -1.99
C PRO A 61 -6.75 9.95 -3.29
N ARG A 62 -7.79 10.09 -4.11
CA ARG A 62 -7.71 10.92 -5.30
C ARG A 62 -7.77 12.35 -4.79
N TRP A 63 -6.60 12.86 -4.38
CA TRP A 63 -6.45 14.22 -3.91
C TRP A 63 -7.15 15.15 -4.89
N LYS A 64 -8.24 15.76 -4.44
CA LYS A 64 -8.88 16.84 -5.16
C LYS A 64 -8.12 18.10 -4.79
N PHE A 65 -7.98 18.99 -5.76
CA PHE A 65 -7.48 20.31 -5.47
C PHE A 65 -8.44 21.35 -6.04
N GLU A 66 -8.58 22.44 -5.30
CA GLU A 66 -9.23 23.65 -5.80
C GLU A 66 -8.28 24.83 -5.62
N VAL A 67 -8.40 25.80 -6.52
CA VAL A 67 -7.67 27.06 -6.42
C VAL A 67 -8.51 28.03 -5.61
N ILE A 68 -8.01 28.45 -4.45
CA ILE A 68 -8.71 29.41 -3.60
C ILE A 68 -8.41 30.83 -4.10
N PRO A 69 -9.43 31.66 -4.37
CA PRO A 69 -9.22 33.07 -4.68
C PRO A 69 -8.68 33.81 -3.45
N THR A 70 -7.58 34.54 -3.63
CA THR A 70 -6.96 35.34 -2.56
C THR A 70 -7.31 36.81 -2.72
N THR A 71 -7.59 37.48 -1.59
CA THR A 71 -7.84 38.93 -1.55
C THR A 71 -6.63 39.75 -2.01
N HIS A 72 -5.42 39.19 -1.86
CA HIS A 72 -4.17 39.80 -2.29
C HIS A 72 -3.51 38.94 -3.38
N PRO A 73 -2.93 39.54 -4.43
CA PRO A 73 -2.29 38.77 -5.49
C PRO A 73 -1.06 38.04 -4.93
N THR A 74 -1.10 36.70 -5.00
CA THR A 74 0.04 35.84 -4.69
C THR A 74 0.82 35.55 -5.97
N LYS A 75 2.14 35.33 -5.85
CA LYS A 75 2.99 34.99 -7.01
C LYS A 75 2.57 33.67 -7.69
N GLN A 76 1.90 32.77 -6.95
CA GLN A 76 1.34 31.53 -7.45
C GLN A 76 -0.04 31.28 -6.84
N PRO A 77 -0.96 30.60 -7.55
CA PRO A 77 -2.27 30.25 -7.03
C PRO A 77 -2.16 29.38 -5.77
N ILE A 78 -3.05 29.60 -4.80
CA ILE A 78 -3.12 28.74 -3.62
C ILE A 78 -3.95 27.50 -3.97
N HIS A 79 -3.31 26.33 -3.95
CA HIS A 79 -3.96 25.04 -4.12
C HIS A 79 -4.36 24.47 -2.75
N LEU A 80 -5.66 24.29 -2.53
CA LEU A 80 -6.19 23.54 -1.39
C LEU A 80 -6.35 22.08 -1.78
N TYR A 81 -5.62 21.19 -1.11
CA TYR A 81 -5.72 19.75 -1.30
C TYR A 81 -6.64 19.14 -0.24
N TYR A 82 -7.62 18.34 -0.67
CA TYR A 82 -8.54 17.64 0.21
C TYR A 82 -8.89 16.25 -0.33
N ASN A 83 -9.48 15.41 0.52
CA ASN A 83 -9.91 14.03 0.21
C ASN A 83 -11.42 13.90 0.40
#